data_AF-A0A366HH35-F1
#
_entry.id   AF-A0A366HH35-F1
#
_cell.length_a   1.000
_cell.length_b   1.000
_cell.length_c   1.000
_cell.angle_alpha   90.00
_cell.angle_beta   90.00
_cell.angle_gamma   90.00
#
_symmetry.space_group_name_H-M   'P 1'
#
loop_
_entity.id
_entity.type
_entity.pdbx_description
1 polymer ?
#
loop_
_entity_poly.entity_id
_entity_poly.type
_entity_poly.pdbx_seq_one_letter_code
_entity_poly.pdbx_strand_id
1 'polypeptide(L)'
;MVFPRVACFTSPTRALLYLLCLMFPGGTAAVAETTEPLSVQAPYHTKSGPWGRLQCYKFFLEAPENLTNQFKLPSPVSRWSVPRKMLGELPQFLAGAGLNERFIKSLLDPARMTLTDEVAYLFPSEKDLEEMTSESRSAVYSMLGKHPGNEFHQYPIFFLTPTVAKWAEGTGLPDHIVEALRHYAYNRGGTLAFSDAPVLMRLSRSESEARLVARKLTRIQTVFARLEVDSTTDIPTVLNYWSMGLGLRRKELEPLLMAVTNTQGINHLDLLHLLPPLSRKFLYSYPGSDLAMMGRLPDCHWATLNFFNASAEQHYLDERLATTAILENFDRVNPPYRFGDVLMFVTPDEYARHSCNYVADDLVYTKNGSSLMQPFMLMHLSDLSRLYEVESGKLRIVAFRHKNATSGE
;
A
#
# COMPACT_ATOMS: atom_id res chain seq x y z
N MET A 1 5.65 -29.69 14.70
CA MET A 1 5.64 -28.86 13.47
C MET A 1 6.85 -27.96 13.51
N VAL A 2 7.82 -28.24 12.65
CA VAL A 2 9.16 -27.63 12.67
C VAL A 2 9.13 -26.41 11.74
N PHE A 3 9.33 -25.22 12.30
CA PHE A 3 9.55 -23.99 11.54
C PHE A 3 10.98 -23.99 10.96
N PRO A 4 11.19 -23.66 9.68
CA PRO A 4 12.55 -23.49 9.18
C PRO A 4 13.11 -22.15 9.68
N ARG A 5 14.21 -22.26 10.44
CA ARG A 5 15.09 -21.16 10.84
C ARG A 5 15.77 -20.59 9.59
N VAL A 6 15.64 -19.28 9.36
CA VAL A 6 16.54 -18.55 8.46
C VAL A 6 17.86 -18.34 9.22
N ALA A 7 18.92 -18.95 8.72
CA ALA A 7 20.26 -18.86 9.28
C ALA A 7 20.90 -17.50 8.91
N CYS A 8 21.11 -16.65 9.91
CA CYS A 8 22.09 -15.58 9.87
C CYS A 8 23.48 -16.16 10.12
N PHE A 9 24.38 -16.07 9.16
CA PHE A 9 25.81 -16.21 9.42
C PHE A 9 26.42 -14.82 9.60
N THR A 10 26.92 -14.58 10.81
CA THR A 10 27.80 -13.47 11.17
C THR A 10 29.22 -13.99 11.26
N SER A 11 30.21 -13.21 10.78
CA SER A 11 31.47 -13.04 11.50
C SER A 11 32.23 -11.79 11.01
N PRO A 12 32.82 -10.99 11.93
CA PRO A 12 33.57 -9.77 11.65
C PRO A 12 35.10 -9.99 11.69
N THR A 13 35.90 -9.16 10.99
CA THR A 13 37.05 -8.38 11.55
C THR A 13 37.98 -7.73 10.50
N ARG A 14 38.15 -6.40 10.65
CA ARG A 14 39.35 -5.51 10.55
C ARG A 14 40.38 -5.60 9.39
N ALA A 15 40.62 -4.43 8.78
CA ALA A 15 41.90 -3.64 8.69
C ALA A 15 42.03 -2.96 7.31
N LEU A 16 41.98 -1.62 7.19
CA LEU A 16 43.04 -0.57 7.32
C LEU A 16 43.85 -0.29 6.02
N LEU A 17 43.94 1.01 5.67
CA LEU A 17 44.79 1.71 4.65
C LEU A 17 44.40 1.55 3.16
N TYR A 18 44.46 2.56 2.27
CA TYR A 18 45.29 3.77 2.15
C TYR A 18 44.54 4.94 1.49
N LEU A 19 45.00 6.15 1.85
CA LEU A 19 44.78 7.45 1.20
C LEU A 19 45.30 7.47 -0.26
N LEU A 20 44.63 8.19 -1.17
CA LEU A 20 45.32 9.16 -2.04
C LEU A 20 44.33 10.20 -2.61
N CYS A 21 44.67 11.47 -2.38
CA CYS A 21 44.03 12.65 -2.95
C CYS A 21 44.35 12.76 -4.45
N LEU A 22 43.36 13.14 -5.26
CA LEU A 22 43.60 14.03 -6.41
C LEU A 22 42.44 15.01 -6.55
N MET A 23 42.79 16.29 -6.41
CA MET A 23 41.95 17.45 -6.68
C MET A 23 41.77 17.63 -8.19
N PHE A 24 40.55 17.86 -8.65
CA PHE A 24 40.29 18.53 -9.92
C PHE A 24 39.19 19.58 -9.72
N PRO A 25 39.44 20.86 -10.08
CA PRO A 25 38.41 21.88 -10.10
C PRO A 25 37.72 21.83 -11.46
N GLY A 26 36.48 21.34 -11.50
CA GLY A 26 35.64 21.35 -12.69
C GLY A 26 34.27 21.90 -12.35
N GLY A 27 34.02 23.17 -12.70
CA GLY A 27 32.74 23.82 -12.49
C GLY A 27 31.62 23.08 -13.22
N THR A 28 30.64 22.60 -12.47
CA THR A 28 29.37 22.14 -13.02
C THR A 28 28.44 23.33 -13.14
N ALA A 29 28.17 23.73 -14.39
CA ALA A 29 27.06 24.61 -14.70
C ALA A 29 25.77 23.92 -14.23
N ALA A 30 25.04 24.58 -13.32
CA ALA A 30 23.73 24.14 -12.89
C ALA A 30 22.77 24.22 -14.10
N VAL A 31 22.39 23.05 -14.62
CA VAL A 31 21.25 22.94 -15.52
C VAL A 31 20.01 23.19 -14.67
N ALA A 32 19.42 24.37 -14.80
CA ALA A 32 18.13 24.68 -14.23
C ALA A 32 17.08 23.80 -14.94
N GLU A 33 16.68 22.70 -14.29
CA GLU A 33 15.47 21.98 -14.67
C GLU A 33 14.27 22.89 -14.43
N THR A 34 13.75 23.48 -15.51
CA THR A 34 12.40 24.02 -15.56
C THR A 34 11.43 22.89 -15.29
N THR A 35 11.07 22.71 -14.03
CA THR A 35 9.94 21.88 -13.61
C THR A 35 8.67 22.60 -14.00
N GLU A 36 8.02 22.16 -15.09
CA GLU A 36 6.64 22.54 -15.32
C GLU A 36 5.80 22.13 -14.10
N PRO A 37 4.92 23.01 -13.60
CA PRO A 37 4.10 22.67 -12.44
C PRO A 37 3.22 21.47 -12.78
N LEU A 38 3.36 20.42 -11.98
CA LEU A 38 2.49 19.24 -12.00
C LEU A 38 1.04 19.67 -12.11
N SER A 39 0.27 19.04 -13.00
CA SER A 39 -1.18 19.22 -13.13
C SER A 39 -1.83 19.18 -11.74
N VAL A 40 -2.17 20.34 -11.20
CA VAL A 40 -2.79 20.46 -9.88
C VAL A 40 -4.20 19.92 -10.02
N GLN A 41 -4.44 18.72 -9.48
CA GLN A 41 -5.81 18.22 -9.37
C GLN A 41 -6.60 19.20 -8.52
N ALA A 42 -7.73 19.68 -9.05
CA ALA A 42 -8.60 20.57 -8.32
C ALA A 42 -9.06 19.91 -7.02
N PRO A 43 -9.17 20.68 -5.91
CA PRO A 43 -9.78 20.16 -4.70
C PRO A 43 -11.19 19.66 -4.97
N TYR A 44 -11.59 18.62 -4.25
CA TYR A 44 -12.97 18.15 -4.20
C TYR A 44 -13.44 18.11 -2.75
N HIS A 45 -14.75 18.01 -2.55
CA HIS A 45 -15.34 17.95 -1.22
C HIS A 45 -15.94 16.57 -0.96
N THR A 46 -15.82 16.11 0.28
CA THR A 46 -16.60 14.96 0.77
C THR A 46 -18.06 15.36 0.95
N LYS A 47 -18.96 14.39 1.13
CA LYS A 47 -20.30 14.70 1.62
C LYS A 47 -20.18 15.37 2.99
N SER A 48 -21.07 16.33 3.24
CA SER A 48 -21.18 16.97 4.55
C SER A 48 -21.81 16.00 5.54
N GLY A 49 -21.35 16.04 6.78
CA GLY A 49 -21.87 15.22 7.86
C GLY A 49 -21.50 15.81 9.22
N PRO A 50 -21.67 15.06 10.32
CA PRO A 50 -21.31 15.53 11.66
C PRO A 50 -19.81 15.85 11.80
N TRP A 51 -18.96 15.34 10.89
CA TRP A 51 -17.55 15.69 10.78
C TRP A 51 -17.26 17.09 10.22
N GLY A 52 -18.27 17.77 9.65
CA GLY A 52 -18.13 19.05 8.95
C GLY A 52 -17.95 18.91 7.44
N ARG A 53 -17.40 19.94 6.80
CA ARG A 53 -17.07 19.95 5.37
C ARG A 53 -15.59 19.69 5.17
N LEU A 54 -15.24 18.61 4.48
CA LEU A 54 -13.84 18.29 4.19
C LEU A 54 -13.51 18.63 2.73
N GLN A 55 -12.49 19.46 2.56
CA GLN A 55 -11.84 19.69 1.28
C GLN A 55 -10.65 18.73 1.15
N CYS A 56 -10.58 18.02 0.04
CA CYS A 56 -9.62 16.95 -0.18
C CYS A 56 -8.83 17.13 -1.48
N TYR A 57 -7.61 16.57 -1.47
CA TYR A 57 -6.67 16.55 -2.59
C TYR A 57 -6.10 15.16 -2.73
N LYS A 58 -6.09 14.61 -3.94
CA LYS A 58 -5.37 13.37 -4.21
C LYS A 58 -3.92 13.69 -4.56
N PHE A 59 -3.00 12.98 -3.94
CA PHE A 59 -1.58 13.08 -4.24
C PHE A 59 -0.91 11.71 -4.10
N PHE A 60 0.38 11.64 -4.41
CA PHE A 60 1.13 10.40 -4.36
C PHE A 60 2.23 10.44 -3.30
N LEU A 61 2.37 9.34 -2.58
CA LEU A 61 3.54 9.05 -1.75
C LEU A 61 4.42 8.04 -2.47
N GLU A 62 5.72 8.15 -2.25
CA GLU A 62 6.73 7.21 -2.71
C GLU A 62 7.69 6.91 -1.56
N ALA A 63 8.20 5.68 -1.50
CA ALA A 63 9.18 5.34 -0.48
C ALA A 63 10.42 6.23 -0.66
N PRO A 64 10.94 6.81 0.43
CA PRO A 64 12.06 7.72 0.34
C PRO A 64 13.31 6.97 -0.13
N GLU A 65 14.21 7.69 -0.79
CA GLU A 65 15.36 7.09 -1.47
C GLU A 65 16.27 6.31 -0.50
N ASN A 66 16.50 6.87 0.69
CA ASN A 66 17.27 6.23 1.76
C ASN A 66 16.67 4.89 2.22
N LEU A 67 15.36 4.68 2.06
CA LEU A 67 14.71 3.41 2.33
C LEU A 67 14.84 2.47 1.14
N THR A 68 14.51 2.92 -0.06
CA THR A 68 14.58 2.08 -1.28
C THR A 68 16.00 1.54 -1.53
N ASN A 69 17.03 2.31 -1.22
CA ASN A 69 18.43 1.93 -1.43
C ASN A 69 18.93 0.83 -0.48
N GLN A 70 18.19 0.53 0.60
CA GLN A 70 18.50 -0.58 1.50
C GLN A 70 18.08 -1.93 0.94
N PHE A 71 17.19 -1.95 -0.05
CA PHE A 71 16.69 -3.16 -0.68
C PHE A 71 17.45 -3.45 -1.97
N LYS A 72 17.61 -4.75 -2.26
CA LYS A 72 18.14 -5.18 -3.56
C LYS A 72 17.11 -4.91 -4.64
N LEU A 73 17.60 -4.53 -5.82
CA LEU A 73 16.74 -4.46 -7.01
C LEU A 73 16.16 -5.85 -7.30
N PRO A 74 14.92 -5.93 -7.81
CA PRO A 74 14.36 -7.17 -8.31
C PRO A 74 15.26 -7.81 -9.36
N SER A 75 15.23 -9.13 -9.45
CA SER A 75 15.92 -9.86 -10.51
C SER A 75 15.37 -9.44 -11.89
N PRO A 76 16.21 -9.22 -12.91
CA PRO A 76 15.76 -9.00 -14.29
C PRO A 76 15.31 -10.30 -15.00
N VAL A 77 15.29 -11.43 -14.29
CA VAL A 77 14.83 -12.72 -14.79
C VAL A 77 13.44 -13.01 -14.22
N SER A 78 12.45 -13.08 -15.11
CA SER A 78 11.11 -13.51 -14.76
C SER A 78 11.11 -14.97 -14.30
N ARG A 79 10.50 -15.22 -13.14
CA ARG A 79 10.43 -16.53 -12.51
C ARG A 79 9.05 -16.75 -11.93
N TRP A 80 8.42 -17.86 -12.29
CA TRP A 80 7.18 -18.33 -11.69
C TRP A 80 7.48 -19.52 -10.78
N SER A 81 6.94 -19.49 -9.57
CA SER A 81 7.11 -20.55 -8.57
C SER A 81 5.77 -21.25 -8.36
N VAL A 82 5.70 -22.54 -8.61
CA VAL A 82 4.50 -23.35 -8.36
C VAL A 82 4.85 -24.60 -7.55
N PRO A 83 3.93 -25.14 -6.74
CA PRO A 83 4.11 -26.44 -6.11
C PRO A 83 4.43 -27.52 -7.17
N ARG A 84 5.45 -28.34 -6.93
CA ARG A 84 5.88 -29.38 -7.89
C ARG A 84 4.74 -30.34 -8.26
N LYS A 85 3.86 -30.64 -7.31
CA LYS A 85 2.67 -31.47 -7.53
C LYS A 85 1.70 -30.91 -8.58
N MET A 86 1.71 -29.60 -8.84
CA MET A 86 0.84 -28.95 -9.82
C MET A 86 1.35 -29.09 -11.26
N LEU A 87 2.59 -29.55 -11.48
CA LEU A 87 3.16 -29.65 -12.84
C LEU A 87 2.33 -30.53 -13.79
N GLY A 88 1.66 -31.56 -13.28
CA GLY A 88 0.82 -32.43 -14.10
C GLY A 88 -0.45 -31.74 -14.63
N GLU A 89 -1.04 -30.85 -13.84
CA GLU A 89 -2.29 -30.14 -14.17
C GLU A 89 -2.02 -28.76 -14.81
N LEU A 90 -0.81 -28.24 -14.65
CA LEU A 90 -0.43 -26.91 -15.11
C LEU A 90 -0.65 -26.69 -16.62
N PRO A 91 -0.31 -27.61 -17.56
CA PRO A 91 -0.57 -27.40 -18.98
C PRO A 91 -2.04 -27.14 -19.28
N GLN A 92 -2.94 -27.91 -18.66
CA GLN A 92 -4.38 -27.78 -18.85
C GLN A 92 -4.89 -26.44 -18.29
N PHE A 93 -4.40 -26.04 -17.12
CA PHE A 93 -4.73 -24.74 -16.55
C PHE A 93 -4.26 -23.58 -17.45
N LEU A 94 -3.01 -23.62 -17.92
CA LEU A 94 -2.44 -22.57 -18.77
C LEU A 94 -3.17 -22.46 -20.12
N ALA A 95 -3.54 -23.59 -20.72
CA ALA A 95 -4.36 -23.61 -21.94
C ALA A 95 -5.75 -23.02 -21.68
N GLY A 96 -6.39 -23.39 -20.57
CA GLY A 96 -7.67 -22.81 -20.14
C GLY A 96 -7.60 -21.31 -19.84
N ALA A 97 -6.43 -20.82 -19.43
CA ALA A 97 -6.14 -19.39 -19.25
C ALA A 97 -5.83 -18.66 -20.58
N GLY A 98 -5.90 -19.35 -21.72
CA GLY A 98 -5.69 -18.78 -23.05
C GLY A 98 -4.23 -18.71 -23.52
N LEU A 99 -3.29 -19.36 -22.82
CA LEU A 99 -1.92 -19.47 -23.33
C LEU A 99 -1.85 -20.47 -24.49
N ASN A 100 -1.12 -20.10 -25.53
CA ASN A 100 -0.93 -20.96 -26.70
C ASN A 100 0.02 -22.14 -26.41
N GLU A 101 -0.10 -23.22 -27.19
CA GLU A 101 0.69 -24.44 -27.02
C GLU A 101 2.20 -24.20 -27.12
N ARG A 102 2.63 -23.24 -27.97
CA ARG A 102 4.04 -22.86 -28.13
C ARG A 102 4.61 -22.33 -26.82
N PHE A 103 3.89 -21.44 -26.14
CA PHE A 103 4.26 -20.92 -24.82
C PHE A 103 4.32 -22.08 -23.84
N ILE A 104 3.25 -22.84 -23.68
CA ILE A 104 3.17 -23.91 -22.67
C ILE A 104 4.33 -24.91 -22.83
N LYS A 105 4.62 -25.32 -24.07
CA LYS A 105 5.76 -26.20 -24.37
C LYS A 105 7.10 -25.56 -24.04
N SER A 106 7.30 -24.29 -24.36
CA SER A 106 8.51 -23.52 -24.02
C SER A 106 8.70 -23.42 -22.51
N LEU A 107 7.65 -23.09 -21.77
CA LEU A 107 7.68 -22.91 -20.32
C LEU A 107 8.00 -24.21 -19.56
N LEU A 108 7.49 -25.33 -20.05
CA LEU A 108 7.65 -26.65 -19.46
C LEU A 108 8.85 -27.43 -20.01
N ASP A 109 9.65 -26.80 -20.88
CA ASP A 109 10.93 -27.36 -21.31
C ASP A 109 11.84 -27.55 -20.09
N PRO A 110 12.43 -28.75 -19.89
CA PRO A 110 13.38 -28.99 -18.81
C PRO A 110 14.54 -27.98 -18.74
N ALA A 111 14.93 -27.36 -19.86
CA ALA A 111 15.96 -26.31 -19.90
C ALA A 111 15.49 -24.96 -19.34
N ARG A 112 14.18 -24.74 -19.20
CA ARG A 112 13.54 -23.52 -18.68
C ARG A 112 12.85 -23.76 -17.34
N MET A 113 13.23 -24.83 -16.65
CA MET A 113 12.68 -25.19 -15.36
C MET A 113 13.78 -25.64 -14.40
N THR A 114 13.63 -25.31 -13.13
CA THR A 114 14.43 -25.88 -12.04
C THR A 114 13.50 -26.50 -11.02
N LEU A 115 13.79 -27.74 -10.64
CA LEU A 115 12.96 -28.51 -9.71
C LEU A 115 13.66 -28.62 -8.36
N THR A 116 12.90 -28.41 -7.29
CA THR A 116 13.25 -28.85 -5.93
C THR A 116 12.29 -29.97 -5.51
N ASP A 117 12.36 -30.42 -4.26
CA ASP A 117 11.43 -31.44 -3.76
C ASP A 117 9.98 -30.92 -3.72
N GLU A 118 9.78 -29.64 -3.41
CA GLU A 118 8.45 -29.06 -3.19
C GLU A 118 8.01 -28.07 -4.28
N VAL A 119 8.96 -27.42 -4.97
CA VAL A 119 8.68 -26.29 -5.87
C VAL A 119 9.27 -26.54 -7.25
N ALA A 120 8.53 -26.14 -8.27
CA ALA A 120 9.02 -25.96 -9.63
C ALA A 120 9.17 -24.47 -9.92
N TYR A 121 10.38 -24.05 -10.28
CA TYR A 121 10.68 -22.71 -10.76
C TYR A 121 10.67 -22.74 -12.29
N LEU A 122 9.78 -21.96 -12.89
CA LEU A 122 9.59 -21.86 -14.34
C LEU A 122 10.11 -20.50 -14.81
N PHE A 123 10.77 -20.48 -15.96
CA PHE A 123 11.42 -19.29 -16.51
C PHE A 123 10.80 -18.92 -17.87
N PRO A 124 9.64 -18.22 -17.87
CA PRO A 124 9.00 -17.78 -19.10
C PRO A 124 9.96 -16.88 -19.91
N SER A 125 9.92 -17.00 -21.24
CA SER A 125 10.71 -16.10 -22.09
C SER A 125 10.06 -14.72 -22.17
N GLU A 126 10.87 -13.70 -22.48
CA GLU A 126 10.35 -12.33 -22.68
C GLU A 126 9.30 -12.28 -23.78
N LYS A 127 9.57 -12.93 -24.91
CA LYS A 127 8.63 -13.02 -26.03
C LYS A 127 7.31 -13.67 -25.60
N ASP A 128 7.39 -14.72 -24.79
CA ASP A 128 6.19 -15.39 -24.27
C ASP A 128 5.40 -14.46 -23.35
N LEU A 129 6.06 -13.73 -22.45
CA LEU A 129 5.42 -12.74 -21.59
C LEU A 129 4.83 -11.55 -22.37
N GLU A 130 5.52 -11.09 -23.42
CA GLU A 130 5.08 -9.98 -24.28
C GLU A 130 3.78 -10.32 -25.02
N GLU A 131 3.65 -11.56 -25.50
CA GLU A 131 2.49 -12.06 -26.24
C GLU A 131 1.26 -12.37 -25.37
N MET A 132 1.38 -12.36 -24.03
CA MET A 132 0.22 -12.57 -23.15
C MET A 132 -0.80 -11.45 -23.35
N THR A 133 -2.09 -11.81 -23.34
CA THR A 133 -3.17 -10.84 -23.25
C THR A 133 -3.39 -10.40 -21.79
N SER A 134 -4.14 -9.32 -21.58
CA SER A 134 -4.57 -8.91 -20.25
C SER A 134 -5.33 -10.04 -19.55
N GLU A 135 -6.21 -10.74 -20.26
CA GLU A 135 -7.05 -11.82 -19.73
C GLU A 135 -6.20 -13.03 -19.29
N SER A 136 -5.23 -13.43 -20.11
CA SER A 136 -4.30 -14.50 -19.75
C SER A 136 -3.43 -14.12 -18.56
N ARG A 137 -2.92 -12.87 -18.49
CA ARG A 137 -2.20 -12.38 -17.31
C ARG A 137 -3.09 -12.42 -16.07
N SER A 138 -4.31 -11.92 -16.13
CA SER A 138 -5.27 -11.97 -15.02
C SER A 138 -5.47 -13.37 -14.48
N ALA A 139 -5.68 -14.36 -15.35
CA ALA A 139 -5.90 -15.75 -14.96
C ALA A 139 -4.63 -16.38 -14.36
N VAL A 140 -3.50 -16.30 -15.06
CA VAL A 140 -2.24 -16.92 -14.65
C VAL A 140 -1.71 -16.26 -13.37
N TYR A 141 -1.71 -14.94 -13.30
CA TYR A 141 -1.12 -14.20 -12.17
C TYR A 141 -1.98 -14.32 -10.91
N SER A 142 -3.30 -14.51 -11.05
CA SER A 142 -4.17 -14.84 -9.91
C SER A 142 -3.85 -16.22 -9.32
N MET A 143 -3.48 -17.19 -10.15
CA MET A 143 -2.99 -18.50 -9.67
C MET A 143 -1.62 -18.36 -9.02
N LEU A 144 -0.67 -17.67 -9.67
CA LEU A 144 0.68 -17.47 -9.14
C LEU A 144 0.67 -16.74 -7.79
N GLY A 145 -0.21 -15.75 -7.63
CA GLY A 145 -0.36 -14.98 -6.39
C GLY A 145 -0.84 -15.79 -5.17
N LYS A 146 -1.29 -17.03 -5.36
CA LYS A 146 -1.61 -17.97 -4.26
C LYS A 146 -0.37 -18.64 -3.66
N HIS A 147 0.80 -18.44 -4.27
CA HIS A 147 2.05 -19.09 -3.88
C HIS A 147 3.09 -18.04 -3.45
N PRO A 148 3.61 -18.09 -2.21
CA PRO A 148 4.50 -17.06 -1.65
C PRO A 148 5.80 -16.80 -2.42
N GLY A 149 6.24 -17.72 -3.28
CA GLY A 149 7.43 -17.54 -4.13
C GLY A 149 7.27 -16.50 -5.26
N ASN A 150 6.05 -15.95 -5.43
CA ASN A 150 5.68 -15.01 -6.49
C ASN A 150 5.29 -13.64 -5.92
N GLU A 151 6.21 -12.98 -5.22
CA GLU A 151 5.97 -11.72 -4.48
C GLU A 151 5.15 -10.68 -5.26
N PHE A 152 5.56 -10.30 -6.48
CA PHE A 152 4.85 -9.31 -7.29
C PHE A 152 3.47 -9.77 -7.79
N HIS A 153 3.21 -11.09 -7.81
CA HIS A 153 1.90 -11.63 -8.17
C HIS A 153 1.00 -11.73 -6.93
N GLN A 154 1.59 -11.94 -5.75
CA GLN A 154 0.88 -11.91 -4.48
C GLN A 154 0.48 -10.47 -4.12
N TYR A 155 1.41 -9.53 -4.32
CA TYR A 155 1.28 -8.10 -4.02
C TYR A 155 1.62 -7.27 -5.27
N PRO A 156 0.71 -7.22 -6.26
CA PRO A 156 0.95 -6.45 -7.47
C PRO A 156 0.91 -4.95 -7.19
N ILE A 157 1.48 -4.18 -8.12
CA ILE A 157 1.31 -2.73 -8.14
C ILE A 157 -0.07 -2.44 -8.72
N PHE A 158 -0.91 -1.74 -7.95
CA PHE A 158 -2.24 -1.32 -8.40
C PHE A 158 -2.25 0.14 -8.85
N PHE A 159 -2.89 0.40 -9.99
CA PHE A 159 -3.13 1.75 -10.48
C PHE A 159 -4.55 2.18 -10.10
N LEU A 160 -4.65 3.09 -9.12
CA LEU A 160 -5.93 3.67 -8.70
C LEU A 160 -6.38 4.86 -9.58
N THR A 161 -5.56 5.23 -10.55
CA THR A 161 -5.88 6.18 -11.61
C THR A 161 -6.58 5.47 -12.78
N PRO A 162 -7.32 6.21 -13.63
CA PRO A 162 -7.98 5.62 -14.80
C PRO A 162 -7.02 4.94 -15.80
N THR A 163 -5.76 5.40 -15.87
CA THR A 163 -4.75 4.88 -16.81
C THR A 163 -3.36 4.86 -16.17
N VAL A 164 -2.45 4.03 -16.73
CA VAL A 164 -1.02 4.03 -16.38
C VAL A 164 -0.38 5.39 -16.67
N ALA A 165 -0.76 6.03 -17.78
CA ALA A 165 -0.24 7.36 -18.13
C ALA A 165 -0.53 8.39 -17.02
N LYS A 166 -1.76 8.39 -16.48
CA LYS A 166 -2.14 9.28 -15.38
C LYS A 166 -1.38 8.99 -14.09
N TRP A 167 -1.05 7.72 -13.83
CA TRP A 167 -0.20 7.35 -12.70
C TRP A 167 1.25 7.79 -12.88
N ALA A 168 1.76 7.73 -14.12
CA ALA A 168 3.13 8.06 -14.48
C ALA A 168 3.43 9.57 -14.54
N GLU A 169 2.41 10.43 -14.56
CA GLU A 169 2.59 11.89 -14.51
C GLU A 169 3.46 12.30 -13.32
N GLY A 170 4.49 13.11 -13.60
CA GLY A 170 5.40 13.61 -12.57
C GLY A 170 6.35 12.57 -11.97
N THR A 171 6.39 11.35 -12.50
CA THR A 171 7.33 10.33 -12.01
C THR A 171 8.75 10.55 -12.54
N GLY A 172 8.90 11.14 -13.73
CA GLY A 172 10.19 11.19 -14.42
C GLY A 172 10.63 9.83 -14.99
N LEU A 173 9.73 8.85 -15.05
CA LEU A 173 10.01 7.59 -15.74
C LEU A 173 10.18 7.84 -17.24
N PRO A 174 11.18 7.22 -17.89
CA PRO A 174 11.32 7.28 -19.33
C PRO A 174 10.10 6.66 -20.05
N ASP A 175 9.76 7.19 -21.23
CA ASP A 175 8.60 6.74 -22.01
C ASP A 175 8.58 5.23 -22.24
N HIS A 176 9.73 4.62 -22.56
CA HIS A 176 9.82 3.19 -22.81
C HIS A 176 9.44 2.33 -21.59
N ILE A 177 9.65 2.82 -20.37
CA ILE A 177 9.22 2.16 -19.14
C ILE A 177 7.70 2.33 -18.94
N VAL A 178 7.17 3.53 -19.22
CA VAL A 178 5.72 3.82 -19.11
C VAL A 178 4.93 2.99 -20.13
N GLU A 179 5.45 2.85 -21.34
CA GLU A 179 4.88 1.97 -22.38
C GLU A 179 4.92 0.50 -21.95
N ALA A 180 6.03 0.03 -21.36
CA ALA A 180 6.09 -1.32 -20.81
C ALA A 180 5.07 -1.52 -19.67
N LEU A 181 4.99 -0.60 -18.72
CA LEU A 181 3.98 -0.67 -17.66
C LEU A 181 2.56 -0.77 -18.22
N ARG A 182 2.25 -0.02 -19.28
CA ARG A 182 0.95 -0.07 -19.97
C ARG A 182 0.72 -1.40 -20.67
N HIS A 183 1.71 -1.91 -21.40
CA HIS A 183 1.63 -3.15 -22.17
C HIS A 183 1.43 -4.39 -21.30
N TYR A 184 2.13 -4.45 -20.17
CA TYR A 184 2.07 -5.60 -19.24
C TYR A 184 1.02 -5.44 -18.14
N ALA A 185 0.29 -4.31 -18.10
CA ALA A 185 -0.80 -4.14 -17.15
C ALA A 185 -1.98 -5.07 -17.48
N TYR A 186 -2.71 -5.46 -16.45
CA TYR A 186 -3.84 -6.38 -16.57
C TYR A 186 -4.92 -6.05 -15.54
N ASN A 187 -6.12 -6.58 -15.71
CA ASN A 187 -7.22 -6.33 -14.76
C ASN A 187 -7.18 -7.34 -13.60
N ARG A 188 -7.25 -6.86 -12.36
CA ARG A 188 -7.41 -7.68 -11.16
C ARG A 188 -8.54 -7.11 -10.31
N GLY A 189 -9.64 -7.86 -10.21
CA GLY A 189 -10.80 -7.45 -9.41
C GLY A 189 -11.42 -6.11 -9.82
N GLY A 190 -11.37 -5.76 -11.10
CA GLY A 190 -11.87 -4.49 -11.61
C GLY A 190 -10.84 -3.35 -11.61
N THR A 191 -9.64 -3.57 -11.07
CA THR A 191 -8.57 -2.56 -10.96
C THR A 191 -7.39 -2.93 -11.85
N LEU A 192 -6.76 -1.93 -12.47
CA LEU A 192 -5.56 -2.16 -13.26
C LEU A 192 -4.38 -2.48 -12.35
N ALA A 193 -3.64 -3.55 -12.66
CA ALA A 193 -2.54 -4.07 -11.88
C ALA A 193 -1.32 -4.38 -12.75
N PHE A 194 -0.15 -4.47 -12.13
CA PHE A 194 1.12 -4.82 -12.77
C PHE A 194 1.97 -5.71 -11.85
N SER A 195 2.51 -6.80 -12.41
CA SER A 195 3.32 -7.80 -11.68
C SER A 195 4.71 -8.05 -12.31
N ASP A 196 4.94 -7.62 -13.55
CA ASP A 196 6.13 -7.95 -14.33
C ASP A 196 7.36 -7.07 -14.01
N ALA A 197 7.62 -6.80 -12.73
CA ALA A 197 8.76 -5.99 -12.30
C ALA A 197 10.12 -6.45 -12.88
N PRO A 198 10.42 -7.76 -13.03
CA PRO A 198 11.62 -8.23 -13.72
C PRO A 198 11.79 -7.71 -15.14
N VAL A 199 10.69 -7.52 -15.89
CA VAL A 199 10.72 -6.97 -17.24
C VAL A 199 11.23 -5.53 -17.21
N LEU A 200 10.75 -4.71 -16.27
CA LEU A 200 11.22 -3.32 -16.15
C LEU A 200 12.69 -3.25 -15.74
N MET A 201 13.14 -4.14 -14.85
CA MET A 201 14.55 -4.21 -14.45
C MET A 201 15.45 -4.56 -15.65
N ARG A 202 14.97 -5.40 -16.56
CA ARG A 202 15.70 -5.74 -17.79
C ARG A 202 15.70 -4.62 -18.81
N LEU A 203 14.57 -3.91 -18.96
CA LEU A 203 14.46 -2.77 -19.87
C LEU A 203 15.26 -1.54 -19.39
N SER A 204 15.52 -1.47 -18.09
CA SER A 204 16.28 -0.38 -17.48
C SER A 204 17.69 -0.28 -18.07
N ARG A 205 18.05 0.90 -18.58
CA ARG A 205 19.31 1.13 -19.29
C ARG A 205 20.52 1.39 -18.40
N SER A 206 20.29 1.63 -17.11
CA SER A 206 21.32 1.93 -16.11
C SER A 206 20.85 1.53 -14.71
N GLU A 207 21.78 1.43 -13.76
CA GLU A 207 21.42 1.19 -12.36
C GLU A 207 20.56 2.35 -11.78
N SER A 208 20.86 3.59 -12.14
CA SER A 208 20.06 4.76 -11.73
C SER A 208 18.63 4.68 -12.23
N GLU A 209 18.44 4.24 -13.48
CA GLU A 209 17.10 4.03 -14.04
C GLU A 209 16.38 2.89 -13.33
N ALA A 210 17.05 1.75 -13.09
CA ALA A 210 16.47 0.63 -12.37
C ALA A 210 16.06 1.01 -10.93
N ARG A 211 16.87 1.82 -10.23
CA ARG A 211 16.54 2.37 -8.90
C ARG A 211 15.37 3.35 -8.94
N LEU A 212 15.32 4.22 -9.96
CA LEU A 212 14.17 5.09 -10.18
C LEU A 212 12.90 4.26 -10.36
N VAL A 213 12.93 3.26 -11.26
CA VAL A 213 11.81 2.34 -11.49
C VAL A 213 11.38 1.65 -10.19
N ALA A 214 12.31 1.04 -9.47
CA ALA A 214 12.02 0.35 -8.21
C ALA A 214 11.36 1.29 -7.18
N ARG A 215 11.83 2.54 -7.07
CA ARG A 215 11.19 3.56 -6.22
C ARG A 215 9.78 3.87 -6.71
N LYS A 216 9.57 4.10 -8.01
CA LYS A 216 8.25 4.43 -8.56
C LYS A 216 7.24 3.29 -8.44
N LEU A 217 7.66 2.03 -8.41
CA LEU A 217 6.76 0.91 -8.12
C LEU A 217 6.20 0.92 -6.68
N THR A 218 6.77 1.72 -5.77
CA THR A 218 6.25 1.91 -4.40
C THR A 218 5.20 3.02 -4.31
N ARG A 219 4.96 3.72 -5.43
CA ARG A 219 4.09 4.89 -5.52
C ARG A 219 2.65 4.52 -5.22
N ILE A 220 2.03 5.21 -4.26
CA ILE A 220 0.64 4.99 -3.87
C ILE A 220 -0.14 6.30 -3.81
N GLN A 221 -1.35 6.29 -4.37
CA GLN A 221 -2.26 7.43 -4.29
C GLN A 221 -2.89 7.50 -2.90
N THR A 222 -2.84 8.68 -2.28
CA THR A 222 -3.42 8.99 -0.98
C THR A 222 -4.25 10.26 -1.05
N VAL A 223 -4.96 10.58 0.03
CA VAL A 223 -5.78 11.78 0.19
C VAL A 223 -5.16 12.69 1.24
N PHE A 224 -4.99 13.96 0.92
CA PHE A 224 -4.80 15.05 1.88
C PHE A 224 -6.14 15.70 2.14
N ALA A 225 -6.52 15.89 3.41
CA ALA A 225 -7.84 16.40 3.78
C ALA A 225 -7.74 17.55 4.78
N ARG A 226 -8.57 18.57 4.60
CA ARG A 226 -8.71 19.71 5.50
C ARG A 226 -10.17 19.93 5.84
N LEU A 227 -10.45 20.18 7.12
CA LEU A 227 -11.74 20.64 7.58
C LEU A 227 -11.89 22.13 7.25
N GLU A 228 -12.94 22.49 6.52
CA GLU A 228 -13.36 23.87 6.36
C GLU A 228 -14.02 24.35 7.65
N VAL A 229 -13.54 25.48 8.17
CA VAL A 229 -14.00 26.06 9.43
C VAL A 229 -14.20 27.55 9.21
N ASP A 230 -15.43 28.02 9.36
CA ASP A 230 -15.81 29.43 9.21
C ASP A 230 -16.88 29.82 10.23
N SER A 231 -17.36 31.06 10.16
CA SER A 231 -18.38 31.61 11.07
C SER A 231 -19.74 30.91 10.98
N THR A 232 -19.98 30.06 9.97
CA THR A 232 -21.22 29.30 9.77
C THR A 232 -21.10 27.84 10.24
N THR A 233 -19.90 27.42 10.67
CA THR A 233 -19.64 26.04 11.10
C THR A 233 -20.31 25.74 12.44
N ASP A 234 -21.05 24.63 12.51
CA ASP A 234 -21.59 24.08 13.77
C ASP A 234 -20.46 23.41 14.58
N ILE A 235 -19.72 24.24 15.31
CA ILE A 235 -18.59 23.83 16.14
C ILE A 235 -18.99 22.76 17.18
N PRO A 236 -20.10 22.86 17.92
CA PRO A 236 -20.56 21.79 18.81
C PRO A 236 -20.70 20.43 18.14
N THR A 237 -21.34 20.36 16.97
CA THR A 237 -21.51 19.09 16.24
C THR A 237 -20.18 18.52 15.75
N VAL A 238 -19.33 19.36 15.15
CA VAL A 238 -17.98 18.98 14.68
C VAL A 238 -17.13 18.48 15.83
N LEU A 239 -17.10 19.20 16.96
CA LEU A 239 -16.38 18.80 18.16
C LEU A 239 -16.90 17.47 18.71
N ASN A 240 -18.21 17.28 18.75
CA ASN A 240 -18.81 16.03 19.21
C ASN A 240 -18.33 14.86 18.35
N TYR A 241 -18.29 15.01 17.03
CA TYR A 241 -17.80 13.96 16.13
C TYR A 241 -16.32 13.61 16.37
N TRP A 242 -15.44 14.61 16.32
CA TRP A 242 -13.99 14.39 16.43
C TRP A 242 -13.53 14.00 17.85
N SER A 243 -14.39 14.17 18.86
CA SER A 243 -14.20 13.69 20.24
C SER A 243 -14.97 12.39 20.56
N MET A 244 -15.51 11.73 19.53
CA MET A 244 -16.32 10.50 19.61
C MET A 244 -17.60 10.60 20.46
N GLY A 245 -18.07 11.81 20.76
CA GLY A 245 -19.14 12.05 21.72
C GLY A 245 -18.79 11.76 23.18
N LEU A 246 -17.56 11.32 23.45
CA LEU A 246 -17.04 11.02 24.79
C LEU A 246 -16.22 12.18 25.37
N GLY A 247 -16.10 13.29 24.63
CA GLY A 247 -15.24 14.41 25.01
C GLY A 247 -13.74 14.10 24.93
N LEU A 248 -13.35 13.00 24.31
CA LEU A 248 -11.94 12.65 24.11
C LEU A 248 -11.23 13.78 23.36
N ARG A 249 -10.11 14.24 23.91
CA ARG A 249 -9.28 15.33 23.35
C ARG A 249 -10.04 16.65 23.14
N ARG A 250 -11.24 16.83 23.69
CA ARG A 250 -12.03 18.06 23.54
C ARG A 250 -11.24 19.30 23.98
N LYS A 251 -10.52 19.20 25.11
CA LYS A 251 -9.63 20.26 25.62
C LYS A 251 -8.51 20.68 24.67
N GLU A 252 -8.15 19.82 23.70
CA GLU A 252 -7.15 20.11 22.67
C GLU A 252 -7.80 20.66 21.40
N LEU A 253 -8.97 20.13 21.02
CA LEU A 253 -9.64 20.45 19.76
C LEU A 253 -10.46 21.75 19.82
N GLU A 254 -11.16 22.00 20.93
CA GLU A 254 -12.08 23.13 21.08
C GLU A 254 -11.35 24.48 21.00
N PRO A 255 -10.24 24.73 21.74
CA PRO A 255 -9.50 25.97 21.59
C PRO A 255 -8.97 26.19 20.17
N LEU A 256 -8.54 25.12 19.49
CA LEU A 256 -8.00 25.17 18.14
C LEU A 256 -9.09 25.56 17.12
N LEU A 257 -10.24 24.89 17.17
CA LEU A 257 -11.36 25.20 16.27
C LEU A 257 -11.88 26.62 16.49
N MET A 258 -12.01 27.05 17.74
CA MET A 258 -12.42 28.42 18.08
C MET A 258 -11.39 29.47 17.63
N ALA A 259 -10.10 29.16 17.69
CA ALA A 259 -9.06 30.06 17.19
C ALA A 259 -9.14 30.21 15.66
N VAL A 260 -9.36 29.10 14.94
CA VAL A 260 -9.52 29.11 13.48
C VAL A 260 -10.74 29.95 13.07
N THR A 261 -11.91 29.74 13.69
CA THR A 261 -13.12 30.53 13.36
C THR A 261 -12.95 32.03 13.59
N ASN A 262 -12.15 32.43 14.57
CA ASN A 262 -11.98 33.83 14.97
C ASN A 262 -10.78 34.52 14.30
N THR A 263 -9.99 33.80 13.48
CA THR A 263 -8.80 34.37 12.84
C THR A 263 -9.09 34.68 11.37
N GLN A 264 -9.13 35.96 11.02
CA GLN A 264 -9.32 36.40 9.63
C GLN A 264 -8.23 35.82 8.72
N GLY A 265 -8.64 35.24 7.59
CA GLY A 265 -7.73 34.64 6.61
C GLY A 265 -7.41 33.15 6.86
N ILE A 266 -7.83 32.59 7.99
CA ILE A 266 -7.77 31.15 8.23
C ILE A 266 -9.18 30.57 8.15
N ASN A 267 -9.38 29.61 7.25
CA ASN A 267 -10.68 28.96 7.06
C ASN A 267 -10.56 27.44 6.87
N HIS A 268 -9.36 26.88 7.13
CA HIS A 268 -9.10 25.45 7.02
C HIS A 268 -8.26 24.97 8.20
N LEU A 269 -8.55 23.78 8.68
CA LEU A 269 -7.73 23.03 9.63
C LEU A 269 -7.33 21.69 9.00
N ASP A 270 -6.04 21.38 8.99
CA ASP A 270 -5.56 20.08 8.51
C ASP A 270 -6.13 18.94 9.37
N LEU A 271 -6.67 17.90 8.71
CA LEU A 271 -7.25 16.73 9.36
C LEU A 271 -6.23 16.03 10.28
N LEU A 272 -4.92 16.18 10.00
CA LEU A 272 -3.83 15.73 10.87
C LEU A 272 -4.01 16.17 12.33
N HIS A 273 -4.51 17.38 12.58
CA HIS A 273 -4.75 17.91 13.94
C HIS A 273 -5.97 17.30 14.65
N LEU A 274 -6.86 16.65 13.89
CA LEU A 274 -8.05 15.98 14.42
C LEU A 274 -7.75 14.52 14.76
N LEU A 275 -6.78 13.89 14.10
CA LEU A 275 -6.39 12.50 14.38
C LEU A 275 -5.79 12.29 15.78
N PRO A 276 -5.95 11.09 16.38
CA PRO A 276 -5.31 10.74 17.65
C PRO A 276 -3.78 10.78 17.57
N PRO A 277 -3.06 10.88 18.71
CA PRO A 277 -1.62 11.15 18.73
C PRO A 277 -0.77 10.19 17.91
N LEU A 278 -1.00 8.88 18.02
CA LEU A 278 -0.18 7.88 17.33
C LEU A 278 -0.49 7.84 15.83
N SER A 279 -1.76 7.88 15.45
CA SER A 279 -2.18 7.97 14.04
C SER A 279 -1.68 9.24 13.38
N ARG A 280 -1.70 10.37 14.10
CA ARG A 280 -1.09 11.63 13.67
C ARG A 280 0.41 11.48 13.44
N LYS A 281 1.12 10.84 14.37
CA LYS A 281 2.57 10.63 14.28
C LYS A 281 2.94 9.87 13.01
N PHE A 282 2.13 8.90 12.60
CA PHE A 282 2.45 8.02 11.48
C PHE A 282 1.86 8.47 10.13
N LEU A 283 0.83 9.31 10.10
CA LEU A 283 0.19 9.69 8.85
C LEU A 283 1.19 10.22 7.80
N TYR A 284 1.14 9.65 6.60
CA TYR A 284 2.04 9.91 5.46
C TYR A 284 3.51 9.56 5.68
N SER A 285 3.80 8.72 6.67
CA SER A 285 5.15 8.20 6.92
C SER A 285 5.26 6.73 6.54
N TYR A 286 6.50 6.32 6.28
CA TYR A 286 6.87 4.91 6.12
C TYR A 286 7.36 4.38 7.48
N PRO A 287 7.01 3.13 7.86
CA PRO A 287 7.48 2.56 9.10
C PRO A 287 9.03 2.50 9.10
N GLY A 288 9.64 2.88 10.22
CA GLY A 288 11.07 2.71 10.42
C GLY A 288 11.43 1.28 10.84
N SER A 289 12.71 0.93 10.74
CA SER A 289 13.21 -0.37 11.22
C SER A 289 13.06 -0.54 12.73
N ASP A 290 12.93 0.55 13.49
CA ASP A 290 12.65 0.56 14.93
C ASP A 290 11.26 -0.01 15.26
N LEU A 291 10.33 0.02 14.30
CA LEU A 291 9.01 -0.61 14.46
C LEU A 291 9.04 -2.12 14.15
N ALA A 292 10.15 -2.65 13.62
CA ALA A 292 10.32 -4.08 13.39
C ALA A 292 10.62 -4.82 14.72
N MET A 293 9.58 -5.01 15.54
CA MET A 293 9.72 -5.69 16.83
C MET A 293 9.52 -7.20 16.68
N MET A 294 10.41 -7.99 17.30
CA MET A 294 10.39 -9.46 17.23
C MET A 294 10.39 -10.00 15.79
N GLY A 295 11.01 -9.28 14.85
CA GLY A 295 11.06 -9.64 13.44
C GLY A 295 9.72 -9.44 12.69
N ARG A 296 8.74 -8.75 13.29
CA ARG A 296 7.46 -8.42 12.67
C ARG A 296 7.34 -6.92 12.48
N LEU A 297 6.82 -6.53 11.33
CA LEU A 297 6.52 -5.15 11.00
C LEU A 297 5.05 -4.85 11.29
N PRO A 298 4.71 -3.59 11.62
CA PRO A 298 3.33 -3.16 11.69
C PRO A 298 2.59 -3.50 10.41
N ASP A 299 1.40 -4.07 10.55
CA ASP A 299 0.47 -4.33 9.46
C ASP A 299 -0.81 -3.50 9.61
N CYS A 300 -1.80 -3.81 8.80
CA CYS A 300 -3.10 -3.14 8.83
C CYS A 300 -3.84 -3.32 10.17
N HIS A 301 -3.76 -4.50 10.78
CA HIS A 301 -4.43 -4.81 12.05
C HIS A 301 -3.78 -4.09 13.21
N TRP A 302 -2.44 -4.10 13.25
CA TRP A 302 -1.68 -3.34 14.24
C TRP A 302 -1.99 -1.85 14.17
N ALA A 303 -2.03 -1.27 12.96
CA ALA A 303 -2.33 0.15 12.78
C ALA A 303 -3.76 0.49 13.22
N THR A 304 -4.70 -0.40 12.89
CA THR A 304 -6.13 -0.22 13.16
C THR A 304 -6.46 -0.29 14.64
N LEU A 305 -5.88 -1.25 15.35
CA LEU A 305 -6.11 -1.46 16.78
C LEU A 305 -5.37 -0.43 17.65
N ASN A 306 -4.26 0.13 17.15
CA ASN A 306 -3.53 1.18 17.84
C ASN A 306 -4.06 2.60 17.55
N PHE A 307 -5.15 2.76 16.78
CA PHE A 307 -5.60 4.06 16.28
C PHE A 307 -5.81 5.11 17.37
N PHE A 308 -6.35 4.73 18.53
CA PHE A 308 -6.56 5.63 19.67
C PHE A 308 -5.51 5.51 20.77
N ASN A 309 -4.55 4.58 20.64
CA ASN A 309 -3.56 4.34 21.68
C ASN A 309 -2.54 5.49 21.71
N ALA A 310 -2.16 5.93 22.91
CA ALA A 310 -1.11 6.93 23.08
C ALA A 310 0.29 6.35 22.77
N SER A 311 0.47 5.07 23.08
CA SER A 311 1.67 4.27 22.81
C SER A 311 1.26 2.97 22.14
N ALA A 312 2.03 2.51 21.16
CA ALA A 312 1.66 1.33 20.41
C ALA A 312 1.76 0.05 21.26
N GLU A 313 0.67 -0.72 21.24
CA GLU A 313 0.59 -2.05 21.83
C GLU A 313 1.12 -3.09 20.85
N GLN A 314 2.31 -3.61 21.16
CA GLN A 314 3.08 -4.45 20.24
C GLN A 314 2.54 -5.87 20.13
N HIS A 315 1.69 -6.30 21.06
CA HIS A 315 1.08 -7.62 21.00
C HIS A 315 0.08 -7.73 19.83
N TYR A 316 -0.39 -6.62 19.26
CA TYR A 316 -1.19 -6.63 18.02
C TYR A 316 -0.37 -6.94 16.76
N LEU A 317 0.96 -7.09 16.86
CA LEU A 317 1.77 -7.71 15.79
C LEU A 317 1.50 -9.21 15.65
N ASP A 318 0.77 -9.80 16.61
CA ASP A 318 0.26 -11.16 16.52
C ASP A 318 -1.20 -11.16 16.09
N GLU A 319 -1.47 -11.70 14.90
CA GLU A 319 -2.79 -11.77 14.29
C GLU A 319 -3.83 -12.46 15.19
N ARG A 320 -3.43 -13.47 15.96
CA ARG A 320 -4.34 -14.15 16.89
C ARG A 320 -4.72 -13.23 18.04
N LEU A 321 -3.76 -12.51 18.61
CA LEU A 321 -4.03 -11.54 19.69
C LEU A 321 -4.85 -10.35 19.19
N ALA A 322 -4.57 -9.86 17.97
CA ALA A 322 -5.37 -8.83 17.31
C ALA A 322 -6.82 -9.28 17.12
N THR A 323 -7.03 -10.51 16.66
CA THR A 323 -8.37 -11.10 16.49
C THR A 323 -9.09 -11.24 17.82
N THR A 324 -8.42 -11.76 18.86
CA THR A 324 -8.99 -11.86 20.22
C THR A 324 -9.39 -10.48 20.74
N ALA A 325 -8.55 -9.46 20.56
CA ALA A 325 -8.86 -8.11 21.01
C ALA A 325 -10.12 -7.53 20.36
N ILE A 326 -10.38 -7.83 19.09
CA ILE A 326 -11.61 -7.42 18.40
C ILE A 326 -12.83 -8.11 19.00
N LEU A 327 -12.77 -9.42 19.17
CA LEU A 327 -13.90 -10.21 19.72
C LEU A 327 -14.24 -9.82 21.16
N GLU A 328 -13.22 -9.47 21.96
CA GLU A 328 -13.39 -9.13 23.37
C GLU A 328 -13.80 -7.68 23.58
N ASN A 329 -13.24 -6.73 22.83
CA ASN A 329 -13.35 -5.30 23.14
C ASN A 329 -14.26 -4.51 22.19
N PHE A 330 -14.77 -5.12 21.13
CA PHE A 330 -15.59 -4.42 20.13
C PHE A 330 -16.94 -5.10 19.91
N ASP A 331 -17.95 -4.29 19.61
CA ASP A 331 -19.26 -4.72 19.15
C ASP A 331 -19.37 -4.54 17.64
N ARG A 332 -19.99 -5.50 16.96
CA ARG A 332 -20.28 -5.37 15.53
C ARG A 332 -21.34 -4.28 15.32
N VAL A 333 -21.12 -3.39 14.35
CA VAL A 333 -22.03 -2.29 14.04
C VAL A 333 -22.40 -2.26 12.55
N ASN A 334 -23.56 -1.68 12.25
CA ASN A 334 -23.97 -1.34 10.90
C ASN A 334 -23.75 0.18 10.66
N PRO A 335 -23.73 0.64 9.39
CA PRO A 335 -23.79 2.06 9.09
C PRO A 335 -24.98 2.76 9.78
N PRO A 336 -24.88 4.06 10.12
CA PRO A 336 -23.74 4.95 9.83
C PRO A 336 -22.53 4.70 10.76
N TYR A 337 -21.34 4.70 10.15
CA TYR A 337 -20.08 4.56 10.87
C TYR A 337 -19.69 5.87 11.59
N ARG A 338 -18.91 5.73 12.67
CA ARG A 338 -18.39 6.83 13.50
C ARG A 338 -16.87 6.86 13.44
N PHE A 339 -16.30 8.03 13.77
CA PHE A 339 -14.85 8.23 13.81
C PHE A 339 -14.16 7.16 14.64
N GLY A 340 -13.25 6.42 14.01
CA GLY A 340 -12.47 5.36 14.63
C GLY A 340 -13.11 3.97 14.63
N ASP A 341 -14.34 3.80 14.12
CA ASP A 341 -14.90 2.46 13.89
C ASP A 341 -13.93 1.64 13.03
N VAL A 342 -13.71 0.38 13.43
CA VAL A 342 -12.83 -0.55 12.73
C VAL A 342 -13.60 -1.20 11.60
N LEU A 343 -13.11 -1.03 10.37
CA LEU A 343 -13.66 -1.68 9.19
C LEU A 343 -12.73 -2.83 8.78
N MET A 344 -13.28 -4.03 8.68
CA MET A 344 -12.57 -5.23 8.25
C MET A 344 -13.07 -5.70 6.89
N PHE A 345 -12.14 -5.96 5.99
CA PHE A 345 -12.38 -6.56 4.69
C PHE A 345 -12.28 -8.08 4.83
N VAL A 346 -13.41 -8.75 4.79
CA VAL A 346 -13.51 -10.19 5.06
C VAL A 346 -13.88 -10.93 3.79
N THR A 347 -13.15 -12.02 3.51
CA THR A 347 -13.40 -12.91 2.37
C THR A 347 -14.51 -13.93 2.69
N PRO A 348 -15.02 -14.69 1.69
CA PRO A 348 -16.11 -15.65 1.91
C PRO A 348 -15.78 -16.79 2.89
N ASP A 349 -14.50 -17.08 3.08
CA ASP A 349 -13.96 -18.05 4.05
C ASP A 349 -13.72 -17.43 5.45
N GLU A 350 -14.36 -16.29 5.75
CA GLU A 350 -14.28 -15.58 7.04
C GLU A 350 -12.88 -15.03 7.40
N TYR A 351 -11.94 -15.04 6.45
CA TYR A 351 -10.60 -14.49 6.67
C TYR A 351 -10.59 -12.95 6.55
N ALA A 352 -10.08 -12.27 7.59
CA ALA A 352 -9.92 -10.82 7.60
C ALA A 352 -8.67 -10.43 6.80
N ARG A 353 -8.84 -10.06 5.53
CA ARG A 353 -7.74 -9.77 4.61
C ARG A 353 -7.08 -8.42 4.86
N HIS A 354 -7.85 -7.45 5.35
CA HIS A 354 -7.39 -6.10 5.62
C HIS A 354 -8.25 -5.41 6.68
N SER A 355 -7.70 -4.40 7.33
CA SER A 355 -8.46 -3.52 8.23
C SER A 355 -8.03 -2.06 8.14
N CYS A 356 -8.96 -1.18 8.47
CA CYS A 356 -8.75 0.27 8.54
C CYS A 356 -9.70 0.90 9.57
N ASN A 357 -9.46 2.17 9.91
CA ASN A 357 -10.38 2.95 10.73
C ASN A 357 -11.18 3.92 9.86
N TYR A 358 -12.49 3.98 10.09
CA TYR A 358 -13.36 4.98 9.51
C TYR A 358 -12.99 6.38 10.03
N VAL A 359 -12.83 7.35 9.12
CA VAL A 359 -12.47 8.72 9.48
C VAL A 359 -13.63 9.69 9.30
N ALA A 360 -14.20 9.79 8.08
CA ALA A 360 -15.33 10.65 7.75
C ALA A 360 -15.77 10.43 6.29
N ASP A 361 -17.08 10.44 5.99
CA ASP A 361 -17.64 10.16 4.65
C ASP A 361 -17.09 8.86 4.02
N ASP A 362 -16.25 8.97 2.99
CA ASP A 362 -15.53 7.86 2.33
C ASP A 362 -14.06 7.76 2.79
N LEU A 363 -13.59 8.60 3.72
CA LEU A 363 -12.20 8.59 4.18
C LEU A 363 -11.95 7.55 5.25
N VAL A 364 -10.83 6.83 5.11
CA VAL A 364 -10.31 5.86 6.08
C VAL A 364 -8.84 6.08 6.33
N TYR A 365 -8.40 5.77 7.57
CA TYR A 365 -6.99 5.68 7.95
C TYR A 365 -6.55 4.22 7.84
N THR A 366 -5.42 3.97 7.17
CA THR A 366 -4.95 2.60 6.96
C THR A 366 -3.43 2.52 6.85
N LYS A 367 -2.91 1.33 7.15
CA LYS A 367 -1.59 0.88 6.74
C LYS A 367 -1.77 -0.29 5.79
N ASN A 368 -1.43 -0.11 4.53
CA ASN A 368 -1.55 -1.19 3.55
C ASN A 368 -0.42 -2.18 3.79
N GLY A 369 -0.74 -3.41 4.22
CA GLY A 369 0.23 -4.51 4.38
C GLY A 369 1.34 -4.30 5.42
N SER A 370 2.18 -5.33 5.56
CA SER A 370 3.27 -5.44 6.55
C SER A 370 4.64 -5.03 6.02
N SER A 371 4.71 -4.28 4.92
CA SER A 371 5.98 -3.87 4.29
C SER A 371 6.51 -2.56 4.86
N LEU A 372 7.85 -2.42 4.85
CA LEU A 372 8.53 -1.13 5.05
C LEU A 372 8.23 -0.15 3.91
N MET A 373 7.90 -0.66 2.73
CA MET A 373 7.64 0.13 1.51
C MET A 373 6.19 0.60 1.40
N GLN A 374 5.37 0.40 2.44
CA GLN A 374 3.97 0.79 2.45
C GLN A 374 3.67 1.76 3.61
N PRO A 375 3.19 2.98 3.32
CA PRO A 375 3.04 4.01 4.34
C PRO A 375 1.74 3.84 5.13
N PHE A 376 1.65 4.58 6.23
CA PHE A 376 0.37 4.90 6.87
C PHE A 376 -0.24 6.09 6.16
N MET A 377 -1.54 6.04 5.86
CA MET A 377 -2.13 7.01 4.94
C MET A 377 -3.65 7.14 5.11
N LEU A 378 -4.19 8.22 4.55
CA LEU A 378 -5.62 8.32 4.28
C LEU A 378 -5.92 7.81 2.87
N MET A 379 -7.03 7.09 2.74
CA MET A 379 -7.57 6.65 1.46
C MET A 379 -9.08 6.83 1.43
N HIS A 380 -9.63 6.82 0.22
CA HIS A 380 -11.05 6.53 0.08
C HIS A 380 -11.32 5.06 0.37
N LEU A 381 -12.41 4.74 1.06
CA LEU A 381 -12.83 3.38 1.34
C LEU A 381 -13.17 2.67 0.03
N SER A 382 -13.73 3.39 -0.95
CA SER A 382 -13.91 2.90 -2.32
C SER A 382 -12.58 2.51 -3.00
N ASP A 383 -11.55 3.35 -2.90
CA ASP A 383 -10.21 3.07 -3.43
C ASP A 383 -9.53 1.90 -2.70
N LEU A 384 -9.68 1.83 -1.37
CA LEU A 384 -9.15 0.74 -0.56
C LEU A 384 -9.85 -0.59 -0.86
N SER A 385 -11.16 -0.58 -1.08
CA SER A 385 -11.93 -1.77 -1.46
C SER A 385 -11.39 -2.36 -2.76
N ARG A 386 -11.14 -1.50 -3.76
CA ARG A 386 -10.56 -1.89 -5.05
C ARG A 386 -9.17 -2.53 -4.95
N LEU A 387 -8.36 -2.17 -3.95
CA LEU A 387 -7.03 -2.77 -3.71
C LEU A 387 -7.12 -4.19 -3.15
N TYR A 388 -8.10 -4.45 -2.27
CA TYR A 388 -8.22 -5.72 -1.55
C TYR A 388 -9.24 -6.68 -2.17
N GLU A 389 -10.08 -6.18 -3.08
CA GLU A 389 -11.01 -6.96 -3.89
C GLU A 389 -10.24 -7.74 -4.98
N VAL A 390 -9.61 -8.84 -4.60
CA VAL A 390 -8.87 -9.70 -5.55
C VAL A 390 -9.80 -10.52 -6.43
N GLU A 391 -10.98 -10.86 -5.92
CA GLU A 391 -12.05 -11.51 -6.67
C GLU A 391 -13.31 -10.64 -6.56
N SER A 392 -13.82 -10.20 -7.71
CA SER A 392 -14.90 -9.22 -7.75
C SER A 392 -16.16 -9.73 -7.05
N GLY A 393 -16.76 -8.88 -6.23
CA GLY A 393 -18.00 -9.13 -5.50
C GLY A 393 -17.87 -10.07 -4.29
N LYS A 394 -16.66 -10.55 -3.95
CA LYS A 394 -16.47 -11.53 -2.88
C LYS A 394 -16.03 -10.96 -1.54
N LEU A 395 -15.59 -9.70 -1.52
CA LEU A 395 -15.11 -9.04 -0.30
C LEU A 395 -16.26 -8.32 0.38
N ARG A 396 -16.50 -8.58 1.67
CA ARG A 396 -17.46 -7.82 2.48
C ARG A 396 -16.75 -6.94 3.49
N ILE A 397 -17.37 -5.80 3.81
CA ILE A 397 -16.92 -4.95 4.91
C ILE A 397 -17.76 -5.28 6.15
N VAL A 398 -17.08 -5.61 7.25
CA VAL A 398 -17.70 -5.71 8.58
C VAL A 398 -17.13 -4.64 9.47
N ALA A 399 -18.00 -3.90 10.13
CA ALA A 399 -17.62 -2.82 11.02
C ALA A 399 -17.74 -3.21 12.49
N PHE A 400 -16.84 -2.67 13.30
CA PHE A 400 -16.75 -2.89 14.72
C PHE A 400 -16.53 -1.57 15.45
N ARG A 401 -17.20 -1.38 16.58
CA ARG A 401 -17.06 -0.22 17.46
C ARG A 401 -16.58 -0.66 18.82
N HIS A 402 -15.62 0.06 19.39
CA HIS A 402 -15.10 -0.26 20.72
C HIS A 402 -16.22 -0.16 21.78
N LYS A 403 -16.31 -1.13 22.70
CA LYS A 403 -17.37 -1.20 23.73
C LYS A 403 -17.40 0.02 24.66
N ASN A 404 -16.22 0.55 25.00
CA ASN A 404 -16.14 1.80 25.78
C ASN A 404 -16.64 3.05 25.02
N ALA A 405 -16.91 2.95 23.71
CA ALA A 405 -17.54 4.00 22.91
C ALA A 405 -19.05 3.83 22.75
N THR A 406 -19.63 2.72 23.21
CA THR A 406 -21.08 2.46 23.22
C THR A 406 -21.72 2.73 24.59
N SER A 407 -20.93 2.73 25.68
CA SER A 407 -21.41 2.95 27.06
C SER A 407 -21.74 4.40 27.42
N GLY A 408 -22.08 5.25 26.44
CA GLY A 408 -22.39 6.67 26.62
C GLY A 408 -23.83 7.06 26.28
N GLU A 409 -24.74 6.08 26.15
CA GLU A 409 -26.19 6.32 26.06
C GLU A 409 -26.84 6.42 27.44
#